data_AF-A0A0A6RHU1-F1
#
_entry.id   AF-A0A0A6RHU1-F1
#
_cell.length_a   1.000
_cell.length_b   1.000
_cell.length_c   1.000
_cell.angle_alpha   90.00
_cell.angle_beta   90.00
_cell.angle_gamma   90.00
#
_symmetry.space_group_name_H-M   'P 1'
#
loop_
_entity.id
_entity.type
_entity.pdbx_description
1 polymer ?
#
loop_
_entity_poly.entity_id
_entity_poly.type
_entity_poly.pdbx_seq_one_letter_code
_entity_poly.pdbx_strand_id
1 'polypeptide(L)'
;MAKKETPCQCKKGTHVLLVEGKNDCHVIRMLCKEHQLSESLFCIYECGGDDYVLPELELRIQSDLQLRPKVIGIVLDADMPEDKPDIMVRWQQLSDKLEKYGYTLPVQPDKQGTIHSNVGKYPRIGIWLMPNNQDTGMLEDFLKKLALPDTLATAQSCVKCAYRRKVTHFKEAHLSKAEIYTYLAWQDEPGKPFGIAITAHTLQPNTEIAHLFTNWLNRLFSE
;
A
#
# COMPACT_ATOMS: atom_id res chain seq x y z
N MET A 1 5.83 -32.42 -1.64
CA MET A 1 5.56 -31.25 -2.49
C MET A 1 4.91 -30.19 -1.63
N ALA A 2 5.62 -29.11 -1.30
CA ALA A 2 5.01 -27.99 -0.59
C ALA A 2 3.93 -27.38 -1.49
N LYS A 3 2.69 -27.29 -1.01
CA LYS A 3 1.63 -26.53 -1.69
C LYS A 3 2.17 -25.10 -1.85
N LYS A 4 2.38 -24.65 -3.09
CA LYS A 4 2.62 -23.22 -3.36
C LYS A 4 1.44 -22.48 -2.74
N GLU A 5 1.70 -21.68 -1.71
CA GLU A 5 0.68 -20.79 -1.17
C GLU A 5 0.18 -19.89 -2.29
N THR A 6 -1.14 -19.69 -2.32
CA THR A 6 -1.77 -18.77 -3.26
C THR A 6 -1.12 -17.39 -3.09
N PRO A 7 -0.81 -16.65 -4.18
CA PRO A 7 -0.30 -15.30 -4.08
C PRO A 7 -1.15 -14.47 -3.10
N CYS A 8 -0.52 -13.65 -2.26
CA CYS A 8 -1.20 -12.71 -1.36
C CYS A 8 -1.98 -13.35 -0.20
N GLN A 9 -1.87 -14.65 0.03
CA GLN A 9 -2.62 -15.37 1.06
C GLN A 9 -1.69 -16.00 2.09
N CYS A 10 -0.71 -15.23 2.58
CA CYS A 10 0.25 -15.71 3.56
C CYS A 10 -0.40 -16.03 4.92
N LYS A 11 -0.70 -17.31 5.13
CA LYS A 11 -1.30 -17.79 6.38
C LYS A 11 -0.25 -18.04 7.46
N LYS A 12 0.99 -18.32 7.07
CA LYS A 12 2.09 -18.62 7.99
C LYS A 12 3.38 -18.00 7.46
N GLY A 13 4.04 -17.16 8.25
CA GLY A 13 5.30 -16.53 7.87
C GLY A 13 5.96 -15.81 9.03
N THR A 14 7.29 -15.83 9.06
CA THR A 14 8.09 -15.08 10.04
C THR A 14 8.10 -13.58 9.74
N HIS A 15 7.95 -13.22 8.46
CA HIS A 15 7.92 -11.85 7.95
C HIS A 15 6.68 -11.71 7.08
N VAL A 16 5.73 -10.86 7.49
CA VAL A 16 4.48 -10.66 6.75
C VAL A 16 4.23 -9.19 6.47
N LEU A 17 3.75 -8.89 5.26
CA LEU A 17 3.20 -7.60 4.87
C LEU A 17 1.67 -7.71 4.75
N LEU A 18 0.94 -6.93 5.54
CA LEU A 18 -0.51 -6.80 5.46
C LEU A 18 -0.85 -5.68 4.47
N VAL A 19 -1.76 -5.96 3.55
CA VAL A 19 -2.23 -5.02 2.53
C VAL A 19 -3.74 -5.08 2.43
N GLU A 20 -4.36 -4.00 1.99
CA GLU A 20 -5.82 -3.90 1.93
C GLU A 20 -6.42 -4.86 0.90
N GLY A 21 -5.93 -4.80 -0.35
CA GLY A 21 -6.52 -5.54 -1.45
C GLY A 21 -5.53 -6.31 -2.32
N LYS A 22 -6.10 -7.01 -3.30
CA LYS A 22 -5.34 -7.78 -4.29
C LYS A 22 -4.51 -6.88 -5.19
N ASN A 23 -5.02 -5.70 -5.53
CA ASN A 23 -4.30 -4.73 -6.35
C ASN A 23 -2.99 -4.29 -5.69
N ASP A 24 -3.02 -3.98 -4.39
CA ASP A 24 -1.85 -3.65 -3.58
C ASP A 24 -0.81 -4.76 -3.65
N CYS A 25 -1.24 -5.99 -3.37
CA CYS A 25 -0.34 -7.13 -3.42
C CYS A 25 0.33 -7.26 -4.79
N HIS A 26 -0.42 -7.14 -5.89
CA HIS A 26 0.15 -7.26 -7.23
C HIS A 26 1.11 -6.12 -7.56
N VAL A 27 0.77 -4.87 -7.21
CA VAL A 27 1.64 -3.70 -7.39
C VAL A 27 2.95 -3.88 -6.62
N ILE A 28 2.86 -4.21 -5.34
CA ILE A 28 4.02 -4.37 -4.46
C ILE A 28 4.93 -5.48 -4.95
N ARG A 29 4.38 -6.64 -5.36
CA ARG A 29 5.19 -7.73 -5.90
C ARG A 29 5.94 -7.33 -7.17
N MET A 30 5.33 -6.54 -8.04
CA MET A 30 5.98 -6.10 -9.27
C MET A 30 7.05 -5.06 -8.97
N LEU A 31 6.82 -4.11 -8.06
CA LEU A 31 7.87 -3.19 -7.61
C LEU A 31 9.05 -3.92 -6.96
N CYS A 32 8.79 -4.91 -6.10
CA CYS A 32 9.85 -5.74 -5.52
C CYS A 32 10.67 -6.44 -6.61
N LYS A 33 10.00 -6.97 -7.65
CA LYS A 33 10.67 -7.63 -8.77
C LYS A 33 11.53 -6.66 -9.58
N GLU A 34 11.00 -5.50 -9.95
CA GLU A 34 11.73 -4.47 -10.71
C GLU A 34 12.93 -3.95 -9.93
N HIS A 35 12.81 -3.80 -8.60
CA HIS A 35 13.87 -3.33 -7.72
C HIS A 35 14.73 -4.47 -7.13
N GLN A 36 14.57 -5.70 -7.61
CA GLN A 36 15.41 -6.86 -7.28
C GLN A 36 15.42 -7.22 -5.78
N LEU A 37 14.33 -6.96 -5.06
CA LEU A 37 14.12 -7.47 -3.70
C LEU A 37 13.90 -8.98 -3.76
N SER A 38 14.45 -9.71 -2.78
CA SER A 38 14.28 -11.16 -2.70
C SER A 38 12.81 -11.56 -2.58
N GLU A 39 12.35 -12.50 -3.40
CA GLU A 39 10.98 -13.04 -3.33
C GLU A 39 10.67 -13.73 -1.99
N SER A 40 11.71 -14.13 -1.25
CA SER A 40 11.58 -14.77 0.06
C SER A 40 11.73 -13.80 1.23
N LEU A 41 11.88 -12.49 0.97
CA LEU A 41 12.12 -11.47 2.00
C LEU A 41 10.94 -11.38 2.98
N PHE A 42 9.73 -11.45 2.44
CA PHE A 42 8.48 -11.49 3.21
C PHE A 42 7.38 -12.13 2.37
N CYS A 43 6.29 -12.48 3.02
CA CYS A 43 5.07 -12.90 2.35
C CYS A 43 3.99 -11.82 2.49
N ILE A 44 3.07 -11.73 1.53
CA ILE A 44 1.96 -10.76 1.57
C ILE A 44 0.66 -11.45 2.00
N TYR A 45 -0.11 -10.79 2.85
CA TYR A 45 -1.49 -11.16 3.18
C TYR A 45 -2.43 -10.00 2.83
N GLU A 46 -3.33 -10.25 1.89
CA GLU A 46 -4.42 -9.32 1.54
C GLU A 46 -5.60 -9.51 2.49
N CYS A 47 -6.03 -8.42 3.13
CA CYS A 47 -7.04 -8.44 4.18
C CYS A 47 -8.48 -8.35 3.65
N GLY A 48 -8.67 -8.02 2.38
CA GLY A 48 -9.99 -7.90 1.75
C GLY A 48 -10.67 -6.55 1.97
N GLY A 49 -9.91 -5.50 2.29
CA GLY A 49 -10.37 -4.15 2.59
C GLY A 49 -9.59 -3.50 3.73
N ASP A 50 -9.65 -2.17 3.82
CA ASP A 50 -9.00 -1.36 4.85
C ASP A 50 -9.54 -1.67 6.27
N ASP A 51 -10.86 -1.88 6.38
CA ASP A 51 -11.56 -2.28 7.61
C ASP A 51 -10.98 -3.55 8.27
N TYR A 52 -10.31 -4.41 7.49
CA TYR A 52 -9.83 -5.71 7.94
C TYR A 52 -8.34 -5.75 8.28
N VAL A 53 -7.56 -4.75 7.86
CA VAL A 53 -6.11 -4.73 8.11
C VAL A 53 -5.80 -4.49 9.59
N LEU A 54 -6.46 -3.54 10.24
CA LEU A 54 -6.23 -3.26 11.67
C LEU A 54 -6.69 -4.40 12.60
N PRO A 55 -7.83 -5.08 12.35
CA PRO A 55 -8.15 -6.33 13.04
C PRO A 55 -7.11 -7.43 12.81
N GLU A 56 -6.67 -7.64 11.56
CA GLU A 56 -5.68 -8.67 11.22
C GLU A 56 -4.32 -8.41 11.91
N LEU A 57 -3.89 -7.15 11.95
CA LEU A 57 -2.70 -6.74 12.70
C LEU A 57 -2.78 -7.17 14.17
N GLU A 58 -3.90 -6.85 14.83
CA GLU A 58 -4.12 -7.16 16.24
C GLU A 58 -4.12 -8.68 16.47
N LEU A 59 -4.81 -9.44 15.62
CA LEU A 59 -4.79 -10.91 15.66
C LEU A 59 -3.37 -11.48 15.57
N ARG A 60 -2.54 -10.94 14.67
CA ARG A 60 -1.15 -11.39 14.49
C ARG A 60 -0.24 -10.99 15.64
N ILE A 61 -0.39 -9.80 16.21
CA ILE A 61 0.36 -9.37 17.41
C ILE A 61 0.01 -10.26 18.61
N GLN A 62 -1.26 -10.61 18.79
CA GLN A 62 -1.74 -11.41 19.90
C GLN A 62 -1.50 -12.91 19.75
N SER A 63 -1.23 -13.40 18.53
CA SER A 63 -1.00 -14.81 18.23
C SER A 63 0.04 -15.45 19.15
N ASP A 64 -0.09 -16.76 19.37
CA ASP A 64 0.85 -17.54 20.18
C ASP A 64 2.30 -17.34 19.76
N LEU A 65 3.24 -17.35 20.71
CA LEU A 65 4.66 -17.07 20.47
C LEU A 65 5.28 -17.91 19.33
N GLN A 66 4.83 -19.15 19.17
CA GLN A 66 5.33 -20.06 18.13
C GLN A 66 4.76 -19.77 16.73
N LEU A 67 3.62 -19.09 16.65
CA LEU A 67 2.93 -18.76 15.40
C LEU A 67 3.04 -17.27 15.03
N ARG A 68 3.41 -16.43 16.00
CA ARG A 68 3.54 -14.99 15.83
C ARG A 68 4.64 -14.65 14.82
N PRO A 69 4.37 -13.78 13.83
CA PRO A 69 5.41 -13.23 12.99
C PRO A 69 6.46 -12.49 13.83
N LYS A 70 7.71 -12.50 13.39
CA LYS A 70 8.78 -11.68 13.97
C LYS A 70 8.72 -10.23 13.49
N VAL A 71 8.31 -10.05 12.23
CA VAL A 71 8.17 -8.74 11.59
C VAL A 71 6.81 -8.66 10.90
N ILE A 72 6.09 -7.57 11.14
CA ILE A 72 4.83 -7.25 10.47
C ILE A 72 4.97 -5.88 9.81
N GLY A 73 4.85 -5.84 8.49
CA GLY A 73 4.63 -4.62 7.73
C GLY A 73 3.15 -4.40 7.46
N ILE A 74 2.74 -3.16 7.34
CA ILE A 74 1.36 -2.78 7.05
C ILE A 74 1.37 -1.68 5.99
N VAL A 75 0.55 -1.84 4.96
CA VAL A 75 0.26 -0.82 3.94
C VAL A 75 -1.22 -0.51 4.02
N LEU A 76 -1.55 0.77 4.19
CA LEU A 76 -2.92 1.25 4.37
C LEU A 76 -3.18 2.50 3.53
N ASP A 77 -4.37 2.59 2.96
CA ASP A 77 -4.91 3.81 2.40
C ASP A 77 -5.23 4.80 3.54
N ALA A 78 -5.12 6.08 3.20
CA ALA A 78 -5.31 7.22 4.11
C ALA A 78 -6.47 8.12 3.64
N ASP A 79 -7.38 7.61 2.83
CA ASP A 79 -8.54 8.31 2.25
C ASP A 79 -9.81 8.18 3.11
N MET A 80 -9.65 8.28 4.43
CA MET A 80 -10.74 8.11 5.39
C MET A 80 -11.96 9.02 5.07
N PRO A 81 -13.19 8.49 5.17
CA PRO A 81 -14.41 9.23 4.84
C PRO A 81 -14.73 10.25 5.95
N GLU A 82 -14.07 11.41 5.90
CA GLU A 82 -14.40 12.59 6.70
C GLU A 82 -14.66 13.79 5.80
N ASP A 83 -15.40 14.79 6.32
CA ASP A 83 -15.66 16.07 5.63
C ASP A 83 -14.35 16.78 5.20
N LYS A 84 -13.25 16.46 5.88
CA LYS A 84 -11.88 16.80 5.47
C LYS A 84 -10.98 15.58 5.71
N PRO A 85 -10.51 14.89 4.66
CA PRO A 85 -9.59 13.77 4.85
C PRO A 85 -8.28 14.29 5.46
N ASP A 86 -7.89 13.72 6.60
CA ASP A 86 -6.63 13.99 7.30
C ASP A 86 -5.91 12.68 7.62
N ILE A 87 -4.65 12.57 7.16
CA ILE A 87 -3.79 11.40 7.39
C ILE A 87 -3.59 11.16 8.89
N MET A 88 -3.63 12.22 9.70
CA MET A 88 -3.45 12.14 11.14
C MET A 88 -4.55 11.34 11.82
N VAL A 89 -5.76 11.25 11.24
CA VAL A 89 -6.84 10.40 11.76
C VAL A 89 -6.44 8.93 11.67
N ARG A 90 -6.00 8.46 10.49
CA ARG A 90 -5.53 7.08 10.30
C ARG A 90 -4.27 6.80 11.13
N TRP A 91 -3.38 7.79 11.26
CA TRP A 91 -2.19 7.70 12.11
C TRP A 91 -2.54 7.54 13.60
N GLN A 92 -3.50 8.31 14.10
CA GLN A 92 -3.95 8.22 15.49
C GLN A 92 -4.61 6.87 15.77
N GLN A 93 -5.46 6.37 14.86
CA GLN A 93 -6.06 5.04 14.98
C GLN A 93 -5.01 3.92 15.11
N LEU A 94 -3.93 4.00 14.32
CA LEU A 94 -2.79 3.09 14.43
C LEU A 94 -2.06 3.23 15.77
N SER A 95 -1.80 4.47 16.18
CA SER A 95 -1.12 4.77 17.46
C SER A 95 -1.91 4.21 18.64
N ASP A 96 -3.20 4.52 18.76
CA ASP A 96 -4.07 4.07 19.85
C ASP A 96 -4.17 2.54 19.93
N LYS A 97 -4.16 1.86 18.77
CA LYS A 97 -4.22 0.40 18.71
C LYS A 97 -2.89 -0.23 19.12
N LEU A 98 -1.78 0.35 18.71
CA LEU A 98 -0.44 -0.18 18.99
C LEU A 98 0.05 0.16 20.41
N GLU A 99 -0.39 1.26 21.01
CA GLU A 99 -0.06 1.65 22.38
C GLU A 99 -0.43 0.57 23.41
N LYS A 100 -1.53 -0.16 23.18
CA LYS A 100 -1.98 -1.30 24.00
C LYS A 100 -0.95 -2.42 24.12
N TYR A 101 -0.02 -2.50 23.18
CA TYR A 101 1.05 -3.50 23.13
C TYR A 101 2.43 -2.90 23.51
N GLY A 102 2.46 -1.65 23.95
CA GLY A 102 3.66 -0.95 24.39
C GLY A 102 4.49 -0.32 23.25
N TYR A 103 3.94 -0.24 22.04
CA TYR A 103 4.58 0.52 20.96
C TYR A 103 4.29 2.02 21.14
N THR A 104 5.30 2.85 20.95
CA THR A 104 5.14 4.32 20.98
C THR A 104 5.53 4.87 19.62
N LEU A 105 4.52 5.18 18.80
CA LEU A 105 4.74 5.76 17.49
C LEU A 105 5.18 7.23 17.59
N PRO A 106 5.93 7.75 16.59
CA PRO A 106 6.22 9.17 16.52
C PRO A 106 4.94 10.01 16.33
N VAL A 107 5.03 11.30 16.69
CA VAL A 107 3.90 12.25 16.58
C VAL A 107 3.34 12.31 15.17
N GLN A 108 4.17 12.12 14.15
CA GLN A 108 3.79 12.08 12.74
C GLN A 108 4.45 10.88 12.05
N PRO A 109 3.83 10.33 10.99
CA PRO A 109 4.44 9.28 10.18
C PRO A 109 5.76 9.74 9.55
N ASP A 110 6.75 8.86 9.51
CA ASP A 110 8.02 9.10 8.83
C ASP A 110 7.80 9.09 7.31
N LYS A 111 8.30 10.12 6.63
CA LYS A 111 8.30 10.25 5.15
C LYS A 111 8.90 9.03 4.46
N GLN A 112 9.92 8.43 5.07
CA GLN A 112 10.60 7.24 4.56
C GLN A 112 9.89 5.94 4.92
N GLY A 113 8.73 5.99 5.58
CA GLY A 113 8.01 4.85 6.12
C GLY A 113 8.46 4.53 7.54
N THR A 114 7.49 4.51 8.46
CA THR A 114 7.75 4.34 9.89
C THR A 114 8.12 2.89 10.20
N ILE A 115 9.14 2.70 11.03
CA ILE A 115 9.53 1.39 11.57
C ILE A 115 9.74 1.53 13.07
N HIS A 116 9.13 0.63 13.83
CA HIS A 116 9.32 0.50 15.27
C HIS A 116 9.91 -0.87 15.58
N SER A 117 10.97 -0.90 16.38
CA SER A 117 11.60 -2.14 16.85
C SER A 117 10.62 -3.01 17.65
N ASN A 118 10.97 -4.27 17.86
CA ASN A 118 10.18 -5.18 18.68
C ASN A 118 10.03 -4.68 20.12
N VAL A 119 8.85 -4.89 20.72
CA VAL A 119 8.56 -4.55 22.12
C VAL A 119 8.41 -5.82 22.91
N GLY A 120 9.44 -6.17 23.70
CA GLY A 120 9.48 -7.43 24.45
C GLY A 120 9.27 -8.63 23.54
N LYS A 121 8.10 -9.28 23.67
CA LYS A 121 7.70 -10.45 22.88
C LYS A 121 6.98 -10.12 21.57
N TYR A 122 6.60 -8.87 21.34
CA TYR A 122 5.79 -8.45 20.18
C TYR A 122 6.69 -8.11 18.98
N PRO A 123 6.19 -8.28 17.74
CA PRO A 123 6.98 -8.15 16.52
C PRO A 123 7.60 -6.77 16.31
N ARG A 124 8.61 -6.69 15.43
CA ARG A 124 8.98 -5.43 14.77
C ARG A 124 7.84 -5.00 13.85
N ILE A 125 7.45 -3.72 13.88
CA ILE A 125 6.33 -3.19 13.09
C ILE A 125 6.85 -2.18 12.09
N GLY A 126 6.42 -2.30 10.83
CA GLY A 126 6.58 -1.25 9.83
C GLY A 126 5.22 -0.78 9.34
N ILE A 127 5.09 0.53 9.12
CA ILE A 127 3.85 1.17 8.66
C ILE A 127 4.16 2.02 7.44
N TRP A 128 3.37 1.83 6.38
CA TRP A 128 3.30 2.70 5.23
C TRP A 128 1.86 3.18 5.03
N LEU A 129 1.66 4.49 4.97
CA LEU A 129 0.38 5.08 4.60
C LEU A 129 0.45 5.55 3.15
N MET A 130 -0.49 5.12 2.32
CA MET A 130 -0.59 5.59 0.95
C MET A 130 -0.98 7.08 0.92
N PRO A 131 -0.54 7.82 -0.10
CA PRO A 131 0.38 7.37 -1.14
C PRO A 131 1.87 7.48 -0.73
N ASN A 132 2.20 8.25 0.30
CA ASN A 132 3.59 8.66 0.57
C ASN A 132 3.92 8.96 2.05
N ASN A 133 3.12 8.43 2.98
CA ASN A 133 3.18 8.68 4.41
C ASN A 133 2.86 10.11 4.86
N GLN A 134 2.50 11.04 3.97
CA GLN A 134 2.32 12.46 4.33
C GLN A 134 1.00 13.05 3.84
N ASP A 135 0.53 12.61 2.69
CA ASP A 135 -0.71 13.06 2.09
C ASP A 135 -1.82 12.02 2.34
N THR A 136 -3.07 12.47 2.31
CA THR A 136 -4.21 11.56 2.22
C THR A 136 -4.33 11.00 0.81
N GLY A 137 -4.79 9.76 0.71
CA GLY A 137 -5.02 9.11 -0.57
C GLY A 137 -4.95 7.60 -0.49
N MET A 138 -5.06 6.99 -1.66
CA MET A 138 -5.15 5.54 -1.83
C MET A 138 -4.02 5.02 -2.73
N LEU A 139 -3.98 3.70 -2.95
CA LEU A 139 -3.09 3.08 -3.93
C LEU A 139 -3.09 3.80 -5.28
N GLU A 140 -4.25 4.23 -5.79
CA GLU A 140 -4.33 4.94 -7.06
C GLU A 140 -3.59 6.29 -7.05
N ASP A 141 -3.53 6.99 -5.91
CA ASP A 141 -2.72 8.20 -5.76
C ASP A 141 -1.22 7.92 -5.79
N PHE A 142 -0.81 6.77 -5.22
CA PHE A 142 0.56 6.28 -5.37
C PHE A 142 0.87 5.98 -6.83
N LEU A 143 0.01 5.23 -7.53
CA LEU A 143 0.22 4.87 -8.94
C LEU A 143 0.26 6.10 -9.86
N LYS A 144 -0.48 7.17 -9.56
CA LYS A 144 -0.37 8.45 -10.29
C LYS A 144 1.04 9.03 -10.23
N LYS A 145 1.80 8.82 -9.15
CA LYS A 145 3.20 9.26 -9.05
C LYS A 145 4.17 8.43 -9.91
N LEU A 146 3.74 7.25 -10.36
CA LEU A 146 4.49 6.39 -11.27
C LEU A 146 4.13 6.68 -12.75
N ALA A 147 3.05 7.41 -13.02
CA ALA A 147 2.58 7.68 -14.37
C ALA A 147 3.43 8.76 -15.08
N LEU A 148 3.43 8.74 -16.42
CA LEU A 148 4.07 9.79 -17.23
C LEU A 148 3.33 11.13 -17.01
N PRO A 149 4.03 12.22 -16.61
CA PRO A 149 3.38 13.45 -16.16
C PRO A 149 2.41 14.07 -17.18
N ASP A 150 2.84 14.25 -18.43
CA ASP A 150 2.03 14.92 -19.46
C ASP A 150 0.79 14.09 -19.85
N THR A 151 0.97 12.78 -19.96
CA THR A 151 -0.13 11.85 -20.28
C THR A 151 -1.12 11.77 -19.12
N LEU A 152 -0.65 11.73 -17.87
CA LEU A 152 -1.52 11.77 -16.69
C LEU A 152 -2.29 13.10 -16.61
N ALA A 153 -1.62 14.24 -16.79
CA ALA A 153 -2.27 15.55 -16.75
C ALA A 153 -3.37 15.67 -17.82
N THR A 154 -3.14 15.08 -18.99
CA THR A 154 -4.14 15.00 -20.07
C THR A 154 -5.32 14.12 -19.66
N ALA A 155 -5.07 12.95 -19.04
CA ALA A 155 -6.11 12.05 -18.55
C ALA A 155 -6.99 12.72 -17.48
N GLN A 156 -6.36 13.41 -16.52
CA GLN A 156 -7.04 14.18 -15.48
C GLN A 156 -7.93 15.29 -16.08
N SER A 157 -7.42 15.99 -17.08
CA SER A 157 -8.19 17.02 -17.79
C SER A 157 -9.42 16.43 -18.50
N CYS A 158 -9.27 15.26 -19.13
CA CYS A 158 -10.38 14.54 -19.77
C CYS A 158 -11.42 14.08 -18.74
N VAL A 159 -11.00 13.47 -17.63
CA VAL A 159 -11.91 13.04 -16.55
C VAL A 159 -12.66 14.23 -15.96
N LYS A 160 -11.95 15.34 -15.69
CA LYS A 160 -12.54 16.58 -15.18
C LYS A 160 -13.54 17.20 -16.15
N CYS A 161 -13.24 17.16 -17.45
CA CYS A 161 -14.17 17.60 -18.50
C CYS A 161 -15.44 16.74 -18.52
N ALA A 162 -15.29 15.40 -18.51
CA ALA A 162 -16.41 14.47 -18.49
C ALA A 162 -17.28 14.63 -17.24
N TYR A 163 -16.66 14.80 -16.08
CA TYR A 163 -17.35 15.04 -14.80
C TYR A 163 -18.17 16.34 -14.84
N ARG A 164 -17.59 17.44 -15.31
CA ARG A 164 -18.30 18.73 -15.47
C ARG A 164 -19.47 18.65 -16.44
N ARG A 165 -19.32 17.86 -17.50
CA ARG A 165 -20.39 17.60 -18.48
C ARG A 165 -21.48 16.67 -17.95
N LYS A 166 -21.34 16.14 -16.72
CA LYS A 166 -22.27 15.19 -16.09
C LYS A 166 -22.48 13.92 -16.94
N VAL A 167 -21.43 13.47 -17.63
CA VAL A 167 -21.44 12.23 -18.45
C VAL A 167 -20.71 11.07 -17.76
N THR A 168 -20.40 11.21 -16.48
CA THR A 168 -19.70 10.21 -15.66
C THR A 168 -20.63 9.64 -14.60
N HIS A 169 -20.42 8.38 -14.22
CA HIS A 169 -21.21 7.69 -13.18
C HIS A 169 -20.39 7.34 -11.92
N PHE A 170 -19.10 7.68 -11.88
CA PHE A 170 -18.26 7.42 -10.71
C PHE A 170 -18.59 8.39 -9.56
N LYS A 171 -18.42 7.93 -8.32
CA LYS A 171 -18.53 8.76 -7.11
C LYS A 171 -17.31 9.66 -6.98
N GLU A 172 -17.43 10.83 -6.35
CA GLU A 172 -16.31 11.75 -6.16
C GLU A 172 -15.10 11.10 -5.46
N ALA A 173 -15.35 10.25 -4.46
CA ALA A 173 -14.31 9.44 -3.80
C ALA A 173 -13.51 8.52 -4.75
N HIS A 174 -14.07 8.19 -5.93
CA HIS A 174 -13.41 7.36 -6.94
C HIS A 174 -12.70 8.21 -8.01
N LEU A 175 -12.51 9.53 -7.80
CA LEU A 175 -11.86 10.40 -8.78
C LEU A 175 -10.44 9.92 -9.13
N SER A 176 -9.59 9.66 -8.13
CA SER A 176 -8.23 9.13 -8.35
C SER A 176 -8.23 7.83 -9.15
N LYS A 177 -9.22 6.97 -8.89
CA LYS A 177 -9.46 5.74 -9.66
C LYS A 177 -9.83 6.05 -11.11
N ALA A 178 -10.78 6.94 -11.36
CA ALA A 178 -11.16 7.32 -12.72
C ALA A 178 -9.97 7.92 -13.50
N GLU A 179 -9.14 8.74 -12.87
CA GLU A 179 -7.95 9.35 -13.47
C GLU A 179 -6.93 8.30 -13.90
N ILE A 180 -6.51 7.40 -12.99
CA ILE A 180 -5.48 6.42 -13.31
C ILE A 180 -5.96 5.37 -14.32
N TYR A 181 -7.22 4.94 -14.25
CA TYR A 181 -7.77 4.01 -15.25
C TYR A 181 -7.90 4.67 -16.63
N THR A 182 -8.23 5.96 -16.69
CA THR A 182 -8.23 6.71 -17.96
C THR A 182 -6.83 6.82 -18.55
N TYR A 183 -5.83 7.11 -17.72
CA TYR A 183 -4.42 7.10 -18.12
C TYR A 183 -4.01 5.73 -18.70
N LEU A 184 -4.39 4.63 -18.05
CA LEU A 184 -4.08 3.26 -18.50
C LEU A 184 -4.78 2.87 -19.79
N ALA A 185 -5.95 3.47 -20.08
CA ALA A 185 -6.68 3.23 -21.32
C ALA A 185 -5.98 3.80 -22.57
N TRP A 186 -4.98 4.67 -22.40
CA TRP A 186 -4.23 5.28 -23.51
C TRP A 186 -2.85 4.66 -23.74
N GLN A 187 -2.48 3.66 -22.95
CA GLN A 187 -1.19 3.00 -23.06
C GLN A 187 -1.20 1.93 -24.15
N ASP A 188 -0.01 1.53 -24.59
CA ASP A 188 0.15 0.40 -25.50
C ASP A 188 -0.35 -0.90 -24.84
N GLU A 189 -1.33 -1.54 -25.50
CA GLU A 189 -2.31 -2.47 -24.92
C GLU A 189 -3.15 -1.82 -23.79
N PRO A 190 -4.30 -1.20 -24.14
CA PRO A 190 -5.13 -0.45 -23.20
C PRO A 190 -5.65 -1.25 -22.00
N GLY A 191 -5.71 -0.59 -20.83
CA GLY A 191 -6.46 -1.08 -19.67
C GLY A 191 -5.81 -2.26 -18.94
N LYS A 192 -4.50 -2.45 -19.10
CA LYS A 192 -3.73 -3.45 -18.34
C LYS A 192 -3.94 -3.31 -16.82
N PRO A 193 -4.07 -4.42 -16.07
CA PRO A 193 -4.04 -4.40 -14.60
C PRO A 193 -2.78 -3.72 -14.06
N PHE A 194 -2.86 -3.07 -12.89
CA PHE A 194 -1.78 -2.26 -12.33
C PHE A 194 -0.42 -2.97 -12.24
N GLY A 195 -0.40 -4.23 -11.77
CA GLY A 195 0.85 -5.01 -11.72
C GLY A 195 1.49 -5.20 -13.10
N ILE A 196 0.68 -5.45 -14.14
CA ILE A 196 1.18 -5.61 -15.51
C ILE A 196 1.65 -4.27 -16.07
N ALA A 197 0.96 -3.17 -15.75
CA ALA A 197 1.34 -1.82 -16.16
C ALA A 197 2.73 -1.41 -15.65
N ILE A 198 3.12 -1.85 -14.44
CA ILE A 198 4.48 -1.64 -13.90
C ILE A 198 5.52 -2.38 -14.76
N THR A 199 5.30 -3.67 -15.01
CA THR A 199 6.24 -4.47 -15.83
C THR A 199 6.30 -4.01 -17.29
N ALA A 200 5.19 -3.48 -17.81
CA ALA A 200 5.12 -2.89 -19.14
C ALA A 200 5.73 -1.47 -19.20
N HIS A 201 6.23 -0.96 -18.07
CA HIS A 201 6.81 0.39 -17.94
C HIS A 201 5.85 1.51 -18.37
N THR A 202 4.55 1.26 -18.35
CA THR A 202 3.53 2.31 -18.52
C THR A 202 3.28 3.03 -17.19
N LEU A 203 3.53 2.35 -16.07
CA LEU A 203 3.84 2.95 -14.78
C LEU A 203 5.34 2.77 -14.53
N GLN A 204 6.06 3.89 -14.37
CA GLN A 204 7.50 3.93 -14.20
C GLN A 204 7.90 3.35 -12.83
N PRO A 205 8.61 2.21 -12.77
CA PRO A 205 9.05 1.66 -11.49
C PRO A 205 10.16 2.50 -10.84
N ASN A 206 10.98 3.19 -11.64
CA ASN A 206 12.14 3.97 -11.16
C ASN A 206 11.78 5.42 -10.85
N THR A 207 10.76 5.64 -10.01
CA THR A 207 10.42 6.96 -9.47
C THR A 207 10.91 7.10 -8.04
N GLU A 208 11.09 8.34 -7.57
CA GLU A 208 11.53 8.62 -6.20
C GLU A 208 10.64 7.91 -5.16
N ILE A 209 9.32 7.97 -5.33
CA ILE A 209 8.37 7.35 -4.39
C ILE A 209 8.44 5.82 -4.41
N ALA A 210 8.65 5.21 -5.58
CA ALA A 210 8.81 3.77 -5.70
C ALA A 210 10.12 3.30 -5.03
N HIS A 211 11.21 4.07 -5.18
CA HIS A 211 12.45 3.81 -4.44
C HIS A 211 12.25 3.98 -2.93
N LEU A 212 11.59 5.04 -2.47
CA LEU A 212 11.29 5.23 -1.05
C LEU A 212 10.50 4.04 -0.47
N PHE A 213 9.45 3.62 -1.17
CA PHE A 213 8.60 2.50 -0.76
C PHE A 213 9.36 1.17 -0.68
N THR A 214 10.11 0.83 -1.73
CA THR A 214 10.88 -0.43 -1.75
C THR A 214 12.07 -0.42 -0.80
N ASN A 215 12.71 0.74 -0.59
CA ASN A 215 13.73 0.90 0.44
C ASN A 215 13.15 0.69 1.84
N TRP A 216 11.94 1.18 2.12
CA TRP A 216 11.23 0.90 3.37
C TRP A 216 10.98 -0.60 3.56
N LEU A 217 10.47 -1.29 2.54
CA LEU A 217 10.30 -2.76 2.59
C LEU A 217 11.61 -3.47 2.91
N ASN A 218 12.70 -3.07 2.25
CA ASN A 218 14.00 -3.66 2.46
C ASN A 218 14.53 -3.42 3.88
N ARG A 219 14.42 -2.19 4.41
CA ARG A 219 14.80 -1.84 5.80
C ARG A 219 13.95 -2.55 6.85
N LEU A 220 12.69 -2.83 6.54
CA LEU A 220 11.78 -3.48 7.46
C LEU A 220 12.10 -4.98 7.60
N PHE A 221 12.29 -5.67 6.48
CA PHE A 221 12.33 -7.12 6.42
C PHE A 221 13.72 -7.76 6.26
N SER A 222 14.77 -6.97 6.03
CA SER A 222 16.14 -7.50 5.87
C SER A 222 16.94 -7.57 7.18
N GLU A 223 16.35 -7.18 8.30
CA GLU A 223 16.97 -7.28 9.63
C GLU A 223 16.69 -8.63 10.32
#